data_AF-A0A7S0GC27-F1
#
_entry.id   AF-A0A7S0GC27-F1
#
_cell.length_a   1.000
_cell.length_b   1.000
_cell.length_c   1.000
_cell.angle_alpha   90.00
_cell.angle_beta   90.00
_cell.angle_gamma   90.00
#
_symmetry.space_group_name_H-M   'P 1'
#
loop_
_entity.id
_entity.type
_entity.pdbx_description
1 polymer ?
#
loop_
_entity_poly.entity_id
_entity_poly.type
_entity_poly.pdbx_seq_one_letter_code
_entity_poly.pdbx_strand_id
1 'polypeptide(L)'
;VQYVPYVDTSDAIYGHGTHVCGTAVGHRSVDGVEESDGMANGIAKDAKLALFDIGGSDGQIVLPLVTAAYLITGRKAGSHLHSASWGTDYNEYGLYANAFDRYHWLNDDFLAIVAAGNTGDSNSFHTVGDPSTAKNVVGVGAGHSSHPDLMTGQLGESYVSSFSSKGPTADGRTKPDVIAPGYSLLSSASRPDKPGACDPASYPEPGQRDDGVLSLFGTSMATPVVTGSAAL
;
A
#
# COMPACT_ATOMS: atom_id res chain seq x y z
N VAL A 1 17.11 -7.60 -0.68
CA VAL A 1 16.20 -7.12 0.37
C VAL A 1 16.97 -6.10 1.19
N GLN A 2 16.38 -4.94 1.47
CA GLN A 2 16.96 -3.91 2.35
C GLN A 2 15.88 -3.43 3.32
N TYR A 3 16.23 -3.24 4.59
CA TYR A 3 15.36 -2.61 5.58
C TYR A 3 16.07 -1.40 6.17
N VAL A 4 15.39 -0.25 6.17
CA VAL A 4 15.87 1.01 6.75
C VAL A 4 14.91 1.42 7.88
N PRO A 5 15.28 1.16 9.14
CA PRO A 5 14.49 1.52 10.31
C PRO A 5 14.62 3.03 10.60
N TYR A 6 13.95 3.87 9.81
CA TYR A 6 14.12 5.33 9.92
C TYR A 6 13.45 5.90 11.18
N VAL A 7 12.27 5.41 11.56
CA VAL A 7 11.64 5.76 12.85
C VAL A 7 11.99 4.76 13.93
N ASP A 8 11.70 3.49 13.71
CA ASP A 8 12.02 2.40 14.62
C ASP A 8 12.27 1.08 13.87
N THR A 9 12.40 -0.02 14.63
CA THR A 9 12.72 -1.36 14.12
C THR A 9 11.56 -2.35 14.23
N SER A 10 10.32 -1.89 14.45
CA SER A 10 9.19 -2.78 14.76
C SER A 10 7.87 -2.25 14.23
N ASP A 11 7.07 -3.11 13.61
CA ASP A 11 5.70 -2.75 13.26
C ASP A 11 4.74 -3.08 14.43
N ALA A 12 3.61 -2.37 14.52
CA ALA A 12 2.59 -2.67 15.52
C ALA A 12 1.96 -4.06 15.28
N ILE A 13 1.34 -4.66 16.29
CA ILE A 13 0.53 -5.87 16.08
C ILE A 13 -0.56 -5.56 15.06
N TYR A 14 -0.66 -6.36 14.00
CA TYR A 14 -1.54 -6.12 12.85
C TYR A 14 -1.24 -4.82 12.08
N GLY A 15 0.03 -4.43 12.08
CA GLY A 15 0.52 -3.20 11.48
C GLY A 15 0.23 -3.06 9.98
N HIS A 16 0.02 -1.80 9.60
CA HIS A 16 -0.35 -1.40 8.24
C HIS A 16 0.79 -1.67 7.25
N GLY A 17 2.03 -1.35 7.62
CA GLY A 17 3.21 -1.52 6.76
C GLY A 17 3.44 -2.98 6.38
N THR A 18 3.33 -3.89 7.34
CA THR A 18 3.43 -5.33 7.10
C THR A 18 2.37 -5.82 6.11
N HIS A 19 1.11 -5.41 6.28
CA HIS A 19 0.01 -5.80 5.37
C HIS A 19 0.22 -5.27 3.95
N VAL A 20 0.63 -4.01 3.81
CA VAL A 20 0.93 -3.40 2.51
C VAL A 20 2.07 -4.14 1.82
N CYS A 21 3.16 -4.44 2.53
CA CYS A 21 4.31 -5.11 1.95
C CYS A 21 4.00 -6.57 1.57
N GLY A 22 3.28 -7.29 2.43
CA GLY A 22 2.80 -8.65 2.13
C GLY A 22 1.94 -8.70 0.88
N THR A 23 1.07 -7.71 0.68
CA THR A 23 0.19 -7.66 -0.49
C THR A 23 0.98 -7.51 -1.80
N ALA A 24 2.07 -6.74 -1.79
CA ALA A 24 2.89 -6.56 -2.99
C ALA A 24 3.81 -7.77 -3.25
N VAL A 25 4.54 -8.22 -2.24
CA VAL A 25 5.70 -9.13 -2.40
C VAL A 25 5.83 -10.19 -1.29
N GLY A 26 4.77 -10.43 -0.51
CA GLY A 26 4.79 -11.44 0.55
C GLY A 26 4.96 -12.85 -0.01
N HIS A 27 5.91 -13.60 0.53
CA HIS A 27 6.04 -15.04 0.29
C HIS A 27 6.17 -15.74 1.63
N ARG A 28 5.34 -16.74 1.88
CA ARG A 28 5.38 -17.46 3.15
C ARG A 28 6.70 -18.20 3.29
N SER A 29 7.37 -18.02 4.41
CA SER A 29 8.53 -18.82 4.80
C SER A 29 8.43 -19.25 6.25
N VAL A 30 8.83 -20.49 6.54
CA VAL A 30 8.78 -21.07 7.89
C VAL A 30 9.85 -20.46 8.80
N ASP A 31 11.03 -20.23 8.25
CA ASP A 31 12.25 -19.80 8.94
C ASP A 31 12.92 -18.56 8.32
N GLY A 32 12.27 -17.96 7.32
CA GLY A 32 12.80 -16.84 6.54
C GLY A 32 13.77 -17.25 5.42
N VAL A 33 13.94 -18.55 5.17
CA VAL A 33 14.83 -19.12 4.15
C VAL A 33 14.09 -20.10 3.24
N GLU A 34 13.35 -21.05 3.82
CA GLU A 34 12.55 -22.03 3.09
C GLU A 34 11.18 -21.42 2.76
N GLU A 35 11.04 -20.96 1.53
CA GLU A 35 9.81 -20.38 1.00
C GLU A 35 8.83 -21.44 0.53
N SER A 36 7.53 -21.15 0.63
CA SER A 36 6.43 -22.02 0.25
C SER A 36 5.19 -21.19 -0.06
N ASP A 37 4.23 -21.77 -0.78
CA ASP A 37 2.96 -21.07 -0.98
C ASP A 37 2.18 -20.93 0.33
N GLY A 38 1.84 -19.68 0.67
CA GLY A 38 0.99 -19.35 1.81
C GLY A 38 -0.44 -19.01 1.42
N MET A 39 -1.24 -18.70 2.44
CA MET A 39 -2.64 -18.31 2.26
C MET A 39 -2.82 -16.95 1.59
N ALA A 40 -1.82 -16.07 1.71
CA ALA A 40 -1.89 -14.70 1.25
C ALA A 40 -0.55 -14.26 0.61
N ASN A 41 -0.10 -15.01 -0.40
CA ASN A 41 1.05 -14.61 -1.19
C ASN A 41 0.78 -13.25 -1.87
N GLY A 42 1.79 -12.40 -1.89
CA GLY A 42 1.76 -11.13 -2.61
C GLY A 42 1.74 -11.34 -4.12
N ILE A 43 1.30 -10.31 -4.84
CA ILE A 43 1.15 -10.35 -6.29
C ILE A 43 2.47 -10.69 -7.00
N ALA A 44 3.58 -10.16 -6.52
CA ALA A 44 4.94 -10.44 -7.00
C ALA A 44 5.80 -11.07 -5.90
N LYS A 45 5.38 -12.24 -5.39
CA LYS A 45 6.01 -12.94 -4.26
C LYS A 45 7.51 -13.23 -4.39
N ASP A 46 8.04 -13.32 -5.62
CA ASP A 46 9.47 -13.56 -5.87
C ASP A 46 10.30 -12.27 -6.02
N ALA A 47 9.66 -11.09 -5.94
CA ALA A 47 10.34 -9.80 -6.02
C ALA A 47 11.03 -9.44 -4.68
N LYS A 48 12.08 -8.61 -4.76
CA LYS A 48 12.82 -8.16 -3.56
C LYS A 48 12.23 -6.87 -3.00
N LEU A 49 12.15 -6.78 -1.68
CA LEU A 49 11.67 -5.59 -0.96
C LEU A 49 12.82 -4.68 -0.50
N ALA A 50 12.63 -3.37 -0.66
CA ALA A 50 13.37 -2.34 0.05
C ALA A 50 12.37 -1.53 0.90
N LEU A 51 12.46 -1.63 2.23
CA LEU A 51 11.51 -1.03 3.15
C LEU A 51 12.13 0.16 3.89
N PHE A 52 11.38 1.25 3.97
CA PHE A 52 11.76 2.47 4.68
C PHE A 52 10.68 2.79 5.71
N ASP A 53 11.02 2.62 6.98
CA ASP A 53 10.05 2.73 8.07
C ASP A 53 9.73 4.18 8.42
N ILE A 54 8.48 4.60 8.19
CA ILE A 54 7.98 5.95 8.49
C ILE A 54 6.92 5.95 9.59
N GLY A 55 6.65 4.81 10.22
CA GLY A 55 5.61 4.67 11.24
C GLY A 55 6.05 5.26 12.59
N GLY A 56 5.27 6.18 13.14
CA GLY A 56 5.46 6.73 14.48
C GLY A 56 4.75 5.91 15.57
N SER A 57 5.22 6.05 16.81
CA SER A 57 4.70 5.31 17.99
C SER A 57 3.23 5.55 18.34
N ASP A 58 2.62 6.61 17.79
CA ASP A 58 1.22 7.00 17.96
C ASP A 58 0.37 6.72 16.70
N GLY A 59 0.90 5.95 15.74
CA GLY A 59 0.25 5.66 14.47
C GLY A 59 0.32 6.81 13.46
N GLN A 60 1.04 7.89 13.78
CA GLN A 60 1.34 8.96 12.82
C GLN A 60 2.43 8.54 11.84
N ILE A 61 2.61 9.34 10.80
CA ILE A 61 3.70 9.18 9.84
C ILE A 61 4.76 10.22 10.13
N VAL A 62 6.01 9.78 10.21
CA VAL A 62 7.19 10.66 10.37
C VAL A 62 7.98 10.64 9.06
N LEU A 63 7.86 11.73 8.30
CA LEU A 63 8.61 11.91 7.06
C LEU A 63 9.92 12.67 7.31
N PRO A 64 10.99 12.35 6.55
CA PRO A 64 12.23 13.11 6.62
C PRO A 64 12.05 14.55 6.14
N LEU A 65 12.75 15.48 6.80
CA LEU A 65 12.78 16.91 6.44
C LEU A 65 13.26 17.13 5.00
N VAL A 66 14.16 16.28 4.51
CA VAL A 66 14.53 16.23 3.10
C VAL A 66 13.47 15.42 2.36
N THR A 67 12.59 16.14 1.66
CA THR A 67 11.53 15.52 0.86
C THR A 67 12.13 14.51 -0.13
N ALA A 68 11.48 13.35 -0.28
CA ALA A 68 11.93 12.23 -1.12
C ALA A 68 13.21 11.48 -0.66
N ALA A 69 13.73 11.67 0.55
CA ALA A 69 14.86 10.86 1.03
C ALA A 69 14.57 9.34 1.03
N TYR A 70 13.30 8.96 1.26
CA TYR A 70 12.83 7.57 1.13
C TYR A 70 12.91 7.05 -0.32
N LEU A 71 12.64 7.90 -1.32
CA LEU A 71 12.79 7.55 -2.75
C LEU A 71 14.25 7.29 -3.10
N ILE A 72 15.14 8.19 -2.68
CA ILE A 72 16.60 8.07 -2.90
C ILE A 72 17.14 6.80 -2.24
N THR A 73 16.67 6.49 -1.03
CA THR A 73 17.10 5.32 -0.27
C THR A 73 16.67 4.03 -0.95
N GLY A 74 15.40 3.94 -1.38
CA GLY A 74 14.90 2.80 -2.15
C GLY A 74 15.64 2.63 -3.48
N ARG A 75 15.98 3.72 -4.16
CA ARG A 75 16.75 3.68 -5.40
C ARG A 75 18.17 3.18 -5.21
N LYS A 76 18.86 3.61 -4.15
CA LYS A 76 20.18 3.08 -3.77
C LYS A 76 20.15 1.58 -3.44
N ALA A 77 19.01 1.06 -3.00
CA ALA A 77 18.78 -0.36 -2.82
C ALA A 77 18.60 -1.14 -4.14
N GLY A 78 18.53 -0.43 -5.28
CA GLY A 78 18.25 -0.98 -6.60
C GLY A 78 16.78 -0.99 -7.00
N SER A 79 15.89 -0.31 -6.27
CA SER A 79 14.47 -0.29 -6.63
C SER A 79 14.17 0.66 -7.79
N HIS A 80 13.35 0.18 -8.73
CA HIS A 80 12.74 0.98 -9.81
C HIS A 80 11.28 1.32 -9.53
N LEU A 81 10.68 0.68 -8.52
CA LEU A 81 9.30 0.91 -8.10
C LEU A 81 9.26 1.47 -6.68
N HIS A 82 8.27 2.30 -6.38
CA HIS A 82 8.01 2.76 -5.02
C HIS A 82 6.52 2.76 -4.71
N SER A 83 6.12 2.01 -3.68
CA SER A 83 4.75 1.96 -3.20
C SER A 83 4.58 2.93 -2.03
N ALA A 84 3.56 3.77 -2.08
CA ALA A 84 3.25 4.74 -1.04
C ALA A 84 1.76 4.67 -0.66
N SER A 85 1.45 3.82 0.32
CA SER A 85 0.11 3.68 0.91
C SER A 85 -0.14 4.70 2.03
N TRP A 86 0.14 5.98 1.76
CA TRP A 86 -0.02 7.09 2.68
C TRP A 86 -0.27 8.39 1.93
N GLY A 87 -0.81 9.39 2.63
CA GLY A 87 -1.08 10.71 2.08
C GLY A 87 -1.75 11.62 3.10
N THR A 88 -2.07 12.82 2.67
CA THR A 88 -2.89 13.80 3.39
C THR A 88 -4.27 13.91 2.75
N ASP A 89 -5.20 14.61 3.38
CA ASP A 89 -6.53 14.84 2.80
C ASP A 89 -6.61 16.13 1.95
N TYR A 90 -5.46 16.73 1.62
CA TYR A 90 -5.40 17.95 0.80
C TYR A 90 -5.42 17.61 -0.70
N ASN A 91 -6.43 18.11 -1.40
CA ASN A 91 -6.65 17.84 -2.83
C ASN A 91 -5.83 18.72 -3.80
N GLU A 92 -4.94 19.53 -3.24
CA GLU A 92 -4.07 20.44 -3.96
C GLU A 92 -2.76 19.76 -4.39
N TYR A 93 -2.06 20.38 -5.35
CA TYR A 93 -0.69 19.99 -5.68
C TYR A 93 0.25 20.48 -4.58
N GLY A 94 0.58 19.59 -3.65
CA GLY A 94 1.33 19.92 -2.44
C GLY A 94 2.85 19.72 -2.55
N LEU A 95 3.51 19.83 -1.40
CA LEU A 95 4.94 19.62 -1.26
C LEU A 95 5.34 18.18 -1.60
N TYR A 96 4.53 17.19 -1.23
CA TYR A 96 4.86 15.79 -1.50
C TYR A 96 4.68 15.48 -2.99
N ALA A 97 3.59 15.94 -3.61
CA ALA A 97 3.37 15.80 -5.04
C ALA A 97 4.49 16.43 -5.85
N ASN A 98 4.95 17.63 -5.46
CA ASN A 98 6.10 18.27 -6.08
C ASN A 98 7.38 17.43 -5.99
N ALA A 99 7.64 16.84 -4.82
CA ALA A 99 8.84 16.02 -4.63
C ALA A 99 8.79 14.72 -5.45
N PHE A 100 7.64 14.05 -5.52
CA PHE A 100 7.45 12.88 -6.38
C PHE A 100 7.64 13.22 -7.86
N ASP A 101 7.02 14.31 -8.34
CA ASP A 101 7.16 14.75 -9.73
C ASP A 101 8.59 15.14 -10.07
N ARG A 102 9.26 15.89 -9.19
CA ARG A 102 10.67 16.29 -9.37
C ARG A 102 11.58 15.07 -9.39
N TYR A 103 11.32 14.08 -8.55
CA TYR A 103 12.10 12.85 -8.53
C TYR A 103 11.94 12.05 -9.83
N HIS A 104 10.71 11.86 -10.32
CA HIS A 104 10.46 11.21 -11.62
C HIS A 104 11.10 11.97 -12.77
N TRP A 105 11.02 13.30 -12.78
CA TRP A 105 11.65 14.11 -13.84
C TRP A 105 13.15 13.87 -13.95
N LEU A 106 13.82 13.58 -12.83
CA LEU A 106 15.25 13.30 -12.78
C LEU A 106 15.59 11.81 -12.96
N ASN A 107 14.59 10.92 -12.94
CA ASN A 107 14.75 9.46 -13.00
C ASN A 107 13.61 8.87 -13.84
N ASP A 108 13.80 8.81 -15.15
CA ASP A 108 12.81 8.37 -16.14
C ASP A 108 12.49 6.86 -16.08
N ASP A 109 13.32 6.09 -15.38
CA ASP A 109 13.17 4.65 -15.17
C ASP A 109 12.66 4.28 -13.75
N PHE A 110 11.99 5.23 -13.09
CA PHE A 110 11.41 5.07 -11.77
C PHE A 110 9.88 5.29 -11.82
N LEU A 111 9.13 4.45 -11.11
CA LEU A 111 7.68 4.55 -11.01
C LEU A 111 7.22 4.55 -9.55
N ALA A 112 6.54 5.61 -9.11
CA ALA A 112 5.82 5.62 -7.84
C ALA A 112 4.33 5.38 -8.03
N ILE A 113 3.80 4.54 -7.13
CA ILE A 113 2.42 4.11 -7.08
C ILE A 113 1.89 4.51 -5.70
N VAL A 114 0.86 5.35 -5.68
CA VAL A 114 0.46 6.12 -4.50
C VAL A 114 -1.04 5.92 -4.23
N ALA A 115 -1.41 5.72 -2.97
CA ALA A 115 -2.81 5.60 -2.58
C ALA A 115 -3.58 6.91 -2.80
N ALA A 116 -4.77 6.84 -3.39
CA ALA A 116 -5.58 8.03 -3.65
C ALA A 116 -6.12 8.71 -2.38
N GLY A 117 -6.30 7.96 -1.30
CA GLY A 117 -6.95 8.41 -0.05
C GLY A 117 -8.27 7.68 0.21
N ASN A 118 -8.79 7.84 1.43
CA ASN A 118 -9.99 7.15 1.93
C ASN A 118 -11.11 8.12 2.35
N THR A 119 -11.15 9.32 1.77
CA THR A 119 -12.11 10.39 2.15
C THR A 119 -13.24 10.56 1.15
N GLY A 120 -13.47 9.58 0.26
CA GLY A 120 -14.50 9.61 -0.77
C GLY A 120 -15.92 9.25 -0.32
N ASP A 121 -16.14 8.97 0.98
CA ASP A 121 -17.44 8.59 1.51
C ASP A 121 -18.51 9.66 1.25
N SER A 122 -19.79 9.24 1.33
CA SER A 122 -20.94 10.08 0.97
C SER A 122 -20.91 10.59 -0.48
N ASN A 123 -20.22 9.87 -1.38
CA ASN A 123 -19.99 10.29 -2.78
C ASN A 123 -19.29 11.65 -2.90
N SER A 124 -18.35 11.94 -1.99
CA SER A 124 -17.58 13.18 -2.01
C SER A 124 -16.52 13.18 -3.13
N PHE A 125 -16.55 14.21 -3.96
CA PHE A 125 -15.55 14.50 -5.01
C PHE A 125 -14.47 15.44 -4.49
N HIS A 126 -13.36 15.57 -5.23
CA HIS A 126 -12.19 16.37 -4.82
C HIS A 126 -11.54 15.89 -3.52
N THR A 127 -11.42 14.58 -3.38
CA THR A 127 -10.95 13.91 -2.16
C THR A 127 -9.63 13.17 -2.35
N VAL A 128 -9.04 13.20 -3.54
CA VAL A 128 -7.70 12.65 -3.78
C VAL A 128 -6.67 13.46 -3.02
N GLY A 129 -5.82 12.82 -2.22
CA GLY A 129 -4.85 13.47 -1.34
C GLY A 129 -3.45 13.67 -1.93
N ASP A 130 -2.69 14.64 -1.43
CA ASP A 130 -1.23 14.75 -1.64
C ASP A 130 -0.52 13.58 -0.93
N PRO A 131 0.36 12.77 -1.58
CA PRO A 131 1.01 12.98 -2.89
C PRO A 131 0.32 12.40 -4.13
N SER A 132 -0.82 11.72 -4.02
CA SER A 132 -1.50 11.15 -5.20
C SER A 132 -2.00 12.21 -6.19
N THR A 133 -2.01 13.49 -5.81
CA THR A 133 -2.24 14.63 -6.70
C THR A 133 -1.05 14.92 -7.63
N ALA A 134 0.11 14.28 -7.46
CA ALA A 134 1.25 14.37 -8.39
C ALA A 134 0.87 13.98 -9.83
N LYS A 135 1.59 14.54 -10.80
CA LYS A 135 1.34 14.30 -12.23
C LYS A 135 1.98 13.02 -12.72
N ASN A 136 3.17 12.69 -12.20
CA ASN A 136 4.03 11.62 -12.69
C ASN A 136 3.98 10.35 -11.81
N VAL A 137 2.97 10.24 -10.94
CA VAL A 137 2.72 9.02 -10.14
C VAL A 137 1.47 8.31 -10.63
N VAL A 138 1.39 7.01 -10.37
CA VAL A 138 0.15 6.23 -10.53
C VAL A 138 -0.63 6.28 -9.21
N GLY A 139 -1.68 7.09 -9.17
CA GLY A 139 -2.65 7.16 -8.10
C GLY A 139 -3.64 6.00 -8.16
N VAL A 140 -3.86 5.33 -7.04
CA VAL A 140 -4.64 4.08 -6.97
C VAL A 140 -5.87 4.25 -6.09
N GLY A 141 -7.05 4.02 -6.67
CA GLY A 141 -8.33 3.89 -5.98
C GLY A 141 -8.63 2.45 -5.56
N ALA A 142 -9.62 2.27 -4.69
CA ALA A 142 -10.00 0.97 -4.14
C ALA A 142 -11.37 0.50 -4.67
N GLY A 143 -11.36 -0.67 -5.32
CA GLY A 143 -12.55 -1.44 -5.67
C GLY A 143 -12.85 -2.51 -4.63
N HIS A 144 -14.01 -3.14 -4.74
CA HIS A 144 -14.31 -4.36 -4.00
C HIS A 144 -13.49 -5.54 -4.54
N SER A 145 -13.26 -6.53 -3.68
CA SER A 145 -12.67 -7.81 -4.06
C SER A 145 -13.63 -8.66 -4.91
N SER A 146 -13.17 -9.85 -5.33
CA SER A 146 -13.98 -10.89 -5.96
C SER A 146 -14.41 -11.96 -4.95
N HIS A 147 -15.36 -12.82 -5.30
CA HIS A 147 -15.65 -14.03 -4.51
C HIS A 147 -14.42 -14.97 -4.52
N PRO A 148 -14.05 -15.63 -3.40
CA PRO A 148 -14.77 -15.74 -2.13
C PRO A 148 -14.54 -14.60 -1.13
N ASP A 149 -13.68 -13.62 -1.42
CA ASP A 149 -13.20 -12.60 -0.47
C ASP A 149 -14.19 -11.45 -0.21
N LEU A 150 -15.44 -11.59 -0.66
CA LEU A 150 -16.50 -10.60 -0.47
C LEU A 150 -17.07 -10.65 0.95
N MET A 151 -17.00 -9.52 1.65
CA MET A 151 -17.75 -9.28 2.88
C MET A 151 -19.22 -8.96 2.61
N THR A 152 -20.07 -9.18 3.62
CA THR A 152 -21.48 -8.75 3.60
C THR A 152 -21.61 -7.28 3.21
N GLY A 153 -22.37 -7.02 2.15
CA GLY A 153 -22.61 -5.67 1.63
C GLY A 153 -21.70 -5.25 0.47
N GLN A 154 -20.65 -6.01 0.15
CA GLN A 154 -19.88 -5.81 -1.07
C GLN A 154 -20.59 -6.43 -2.28
N LEU A 155 -20.46 -5.76 -3.42
CA LEU A 155 -21.20 -6.08 -4.65
C LEU A 155 -20.33 -6.70 -5.76
N GLY A 156 -19.04 -6.91 -5.52
CA GLY A 156 -18.11 -7.51 -6.49
C GLY A 156 -17.20 -6.51 -7.21
N GLU A 157 -16.28 -7.07 -8.00
CA GLU A 157 -15.16 -6.39 -8.69
C GLU A 157 -15.54 -5.17 -9.55
N SER A 158 -16.80 -5.08 -10.02
CA SER A 158 -17.30 -3.94 -10.80
C SER A 158 -17.60 -2.69 -9.96
N TYR A 159 -17.47 -2.76 -8.63
CA TYR A 159 -17.87 -1.70 -7.72
C TYR A 159 -16.68 -1.04 -7.04
N VAL A 160 -16.68 0.29 -7.06
CA VAL A 160 -15.72 1.14 -6.34
C VAL A 160 -16.15 1.24 -4.87
N SER A 161 -15.20 1.10 -3.96
CA SER A 161 -15.44 1.24 -2.52
C SER A 161 -15.88 2.66 -2.18
N SER A 162 -16.88 2.82 -1.30
CA SER A 162 -17.44 4.13 -0.96
C SER A 162 -16.35 5.10 -0.48
N PHE A 163 -15.46 4.63 0.39
CA PHE A 163 -14.38 5.41 0.98
C PHE A 163 -13.31 5.83 -0.03
N SER A 164 -13.17 5.15 -1.17
CA SER A 164 -12.09 5.45 -2.12
C SER A 164 -12.20 6.90 -2.57
N SER A 165 -11.13 7.67 -2.33
CA SER A 165 -11.06 9.07 -2.76
C SER A 165 -11.28 9.21 -4.27
N LYS A 166 -11.96 10.29 -4.64
CA LYS A 166 -12.46 10.55 -5.99
C LYS A 166 -11.94 11.90 -6.45
N GLY A 167 -11.52 11.96 -7.70
CA GLY A 167 -11.14 13.20 -8.32
C GLY A 167 -12.32 14.16 -8.57
N PRO A 168 -12.10 15.20 -9.38
CA PRO A 168 -10.79 15.57 -9.91
C PRO A 168 -9.86 16.13 -8.82
N THR A 169 -8.60 16.41 -9.15
CA THR A 169 -7.73 17.23 -8.30
C THR A 169 -8.22 18.69 -8.26
N ALA A 170 -7.67 19.53 -7.38
CA ALA A 170 -8.09 20.93 -7.24
C ALA A 170 -7.92 21.73 -8.54
N ASP A 171 -6.94 21.37 -9.37
CA ASP A 171 -6.69 21.94 -10.70
C ASP A 171 -7.40 21.21 -11.86
N GLY A 172 -8.30 20.28 -11.55
CA GLY A 172 -9.20 19.65 -12.52
C GLY A 172 -8.66 18.40 -13.23
N ARG A 173 -7.49 17.88 -12.85
CA ARG A 173 -6.95 16.65 -13.45
C ARG A 173 -7.71 15.41 -12.95
N THR A 174 -7.78 14.40 -13.80
CA THR A 174 -8.33 13.09 -13.44
C THR A 174 -7.36 12.36 -12.50
N LYS A 175 -7.86 11.99 -11.32
CA LYS A 175 -7.26 11.05 -10.37
C LYS A 175 -8.40 10.29 -9.63
N PRO A 176 -8.17 9.08 -9.09
CA PRO A 176 -7.00 8.22 -9.33
C PRO A 176 -6.85 7.83 -10.81
N ASP A 177 -5.69 7.29 -11.18
CA ASP A 177 -5.44 6.83 -12.55
C ASP A 177 -5.99 5.43 -12.79
N VAL A 178 -5.91 4.56 -11.77
CA VAL A 178 -6.38 3.17 -11.81
C VAL A 178 -7.10 2.79 -10.52
N ILE A 179 -7.86 1.70 -10.58
CA ILE A 179 -8.53 1.08 -9.44
C ILE A 179 -8.07 -0.38 -9.35
N ALA A 180 -7.83 -0.85 -8.13
CA ALA A 180 -7.55 -2.25 -7.84
C ALA A 180 -8.38 -2.72 -6.62
N PRO A 181 -8.53 -4.05 -6.39
CA PRO A 181 -9.15 -4.57 -5.18
C PRO A 181 -8.48 -3.97 -3.94
N GLY A 182 -9.29 -3.42 -3.03
CA GLY A 182 -8.79 -2.76 -1.82
C GLY A 182 -9.75 -2.82 -0.65
N TYR A 183 -10.75 -3.70 -0.70
CA TYR A 183 -11.71 -3.85 0.40
C TYR A 183 -11.88 -5.33 0.70
N SER A 184 -11.45 -5.73 1.91
CA SER A 184 -11.35 -7.12 2.35
C SER A 184 -10.23 -7.85 1.61
N LEU A 185 -9.03 -7.30 1.69
CA LEU A 185 -7.81 -7.97 1.21
C LEU A 185 -7.10 -8.67 2.35
N LEU A 186 -7.03 -9.99 2.28
CA LEU A 186 -6.24 -10.82 3.16
C LEU A 186 -4.75 -10.67 2.82
N SER A 187 -3.93 -10.33 3.81
CA SER A 187 -2.48 -10.26 3.66
C SER A 187 -1.78 -10.51 4.99
N SER A 188 -0.44 -10.46 4.99
CA SER A 188 0.37 -10.70 6.18
C SER A 188 0.04 -9.74 7.31
N ALA A 189 0.03 -10.27 8.52
CA ALA A 189 -0.25 -9.57 9.75
C ALA A 189 0.99 -9.53 10.63
N SER A 190 1.40 -8.32 11.05
CA SER A 190 2.54 -8.20 11.97
C SER A 190 2.22 -8.87 13.32
N ARG A 191 3.12 -9.77 13.76
CA ARG A 191 3.12 -10.42 15.08
C ARG A 191 4.50 -10.28 15.72
N PRO A 192 4.84 -9.10 16.27
CA PRO A 192 6.17 -8.83 16.84
C PRO A 192 6.54 -9.77 18.00
N ASP A 193 5.52 -10.33 18.66
CA ASP A 193 5.61 -11.29 19.76
C ASP A 193 5.81 -12.75 19.30
N LYS A 194 5.72 -13.05 18.01
CA LYS A 194 5.82 -14.40 17.43
C LYS A 194 6.74 -14.44 16.21
N PRO A 195 8.06 -14.57 16.40
CA PRO A 195 8.99 -14.70 15.28
C PRO A 195 8.79 -16.02 14.52
N GLY A 196 8.93 -15.97 13.19
CA GLY A 196 8.74 -17.12 12.28
C GLY A 196 7.34 -17.17 11.65
N ALA A 197 7.05 -18.27 10.93
CA ALA A 197 5.71 -18.44 10.35
C ALA A 197 4.64 -18.57 11.44
N CYS A 198 3.59 -17.76 11.31
CA CYS A 198 2.43 -17.75 12.20
C CYS A 198 1.11 -17.80 11.43
N ASP A 199 1.12 -18.34 10.22
CA ASP A 199 -0.12 -18.54 9.45
C ASP A 199 -1.09 -19.47 10.21
N PRO A 200 -2.40 -19.17 10.17
CA PRO A 200 -3.41 -20.02 10.77
C PRO A 200 -3.57 -21.35 10.02
N ALA A 201 -4.23 -22.31 10.66
CA ALA A 201 -4.48 -23.64 10.07
C ALA A 201 -5.56 -23.63 8.98
N SER A 202 -6.42 -22.61 8.95
CA SER A 202 -7.50 -22.43 7.99
C SER A 202 -7.57 -20.97 7.52
N TYR A 203 -8.05 -20.75 6.30
CA TYR A 203 -8.31 -19.40 5.82
C TYR A 203 -9.32 -18.70 6.74
N PRO A 204 -9.04 -17.48 7.20
CA PRO A 204 -10.03 -16.69 7.91
C PRO A 204 -11.17 -16.31 6.95
N GLU A 205 -12.38 -16.19 7.49
CA GLU A 205 -13.51 -15.66 6.74
C GLU A 205 -13.22 -14.22 6.23
N PRO A 206 -13.82 -13.78 5.11
CA PRO A 206 -13.62 -12.44 4.59
C PRO A 206 -13.82 -11.34 5.65
N GLY A 207 -12.87 -10.42 5.75
CA GLY A 207 -12.90 -9.33 6.72
C GLY A 207 -12.44 -9.70 8.14
N GLN A 208 -12.02 -10.94 8.36
CA GLN A 208 -11.50 -11.39 9.65
C GLN A 208 -9.96 -11.32 9.70
N ARG A 209 -9.43 -11.55 10.90
CA ARG A 209 -8.00 -11.68 11.17
C ARG A 209 -7.74 -12.96 11.93
N ASP A 210 -6.65 -13.64 11.60
CA ASP A 210 -6.21 -14.83 12.33
C ASP A 210 -4.68 -14.96 12.29
N ASP A 211 -4.09 -14.86 13.48
CA ASP A 211 -2.65 -14.86 13.76
C ASP A 211 -1.78 -14.08 12.75
N GLY A 212 -1.10 -14.77 11.83
CA GLY A 212 -0.17 -14.20 10.85
C GLY A 212 -0.81 -13.59 9.60
N VAL A 213 -2.14 -13.60 9.49
CA VAL A 213 -2.87 -12.98 8.37
C VAL A 213 -4.05 -12.14 8.85
N LEU A 214 -4.35 -11.05 8.13
CA LEU A 214 -5.57 -10.28 8.36
C LEU A 214 -6.14 -9.66 7.10
N SER A 215 -7.47 -9.49 7.08
CA SER A 215 -8.13 -8.67 6.09
C SER A 215 -8.11 -7.19 6.50
N LEU A 216 -7.65 -6.33 5.59
CA LEU A 216 -7.79 -4.88 5.70
C LEU A 216 -8.54 -4.29 4.50
N PHE A 217 -8.88 -3.01 4.60
CA PHE A 217 -9.47 -2.23 3.52
C PHE A 217 -8.84 -0.83 3.44
N GLY A 218 -8.88 -0.25 2.25
CA GLY A 218 -8.35 1.06 1.96
C GLY A 218 -7.72 1.11 0.58
N THR A 219 -7.56 2.32 0.04
CA THR A 219 -6.66 2.57 -1.10
C THR A 219 -5.23 2.16 -0.77
N SER A 220 -4.88 2.16 0.52
CA SER A 220 -3.66 1.55 1.07
C SER A 220 -3.45 0.08 0.69
N MET A 221 -4.51 -0.71 0.55
CA MET A 221 -4.45 -2.13 0.18
C MET A 221 -4.51 -2.32 -1.33
N ALA A 222 -5.20 -1.43 -2.06
CA ALA A 222 -5.21 -1.45 -3.53
C ALA A 222 -3.86 -1.06 -4.15
N THR A 223 -3.15 -0.10 -3.54
CA THR A 223 -1.85 0.40 -4.00
C THR A 223 -0.77 -0.70 -4.14
N PRO A 224 -0.55 -1.58 -3.14
CA PRO A 224 0.41 -2.67 -3.27
C PRO A 224 -0.03 -3.76 -4.25
N VAL A 225 -1.33 -3.94 -4.52
CA VAL A 225 -1.79 -4.81 -5.62
C VAL A 225 -1.27 -4.29 -6.96
N VAL A 226 -1.46 -2.99 -7.24
CA VAL A 226 -0.92 -2.36 -8.46
C VAL A 226 0.60 -2.38 -8.47
N THR A 227 1.24 -2.20 -7.31
CA THR A 227 2.71 -2.25 -7.19
C THR A 227 3.26 -3.61 -7.55
N GLY A 228 2.68 -4.69 -7.01
CA GLY A 228 3.12 -6.03 -7.36
C GLY A 228 2.84 -6.35 -8.83
N SER A 229 1.70 -5.94 -9.38
CA SER A 229 1.42 -6.08 -10.81
C SER A 229 2.43 -5.34 -11.70
N ALA A 230 2.92 -4.17 -11.28
CA ALA A 230 3.93 -3.42 -12.02
C ALA A 230 5.34 -4.04 -11.93
N ALA A 231 5.56 -4.98 -11.01
CA ALA A 231 6.84 -5.68 -10.83
C ALA A 231 6.96 -6.95 -11.70
N LEU A 232 5.86 -7.42 -12.31
CA LEU A 232 5.81 -8.57 -13.21
C LEU A 232 6.24 -8.21 -14.64
#